data_AF-A0A4Q7DLV2-F1
#
_entry.id   AF-A0A4Q7DLV2-F1
#
_cell.length_a   1.000
_cell.length_b   1.000
_cell.length_c   1.000
_cell.angle_alpha   90.00
_cell.angle_beta   90.00
_cell.angle_gamma   90.00
#
_symmetry.space_group_name_H-M   'P 1'
#
loop_
_entity.id
_entity.type
_entity.pdbx_description
1 polymer ?
#
loop_
_entity_poly.entity_id
_entity_poly.type
_entity_poly.pdbx_seq_one_letter_code
_entity_poly.pdbx_strand_id
1 'polypeptide(L)'
;MLGDLLVRQRLKLGLSQDQIGRRAGVTPSTVSRWESNKISGPLSIPTIHKMSIGYDIPKQTIIKSLPQEQRDHLLKYLTDDTTANT
;
A
#
# COMPACT_ATOMS: atom_id res chain seq x y z
N MET A 1 -7.43 9.75 -0.71
CA MET A 1 -6.43 9.26 -1.69
C MET A 1 -5.62 8.13 -1.06
N LEU A 2 -4.73 7.43 -1.77
CA LEU A 2 -3.95 6.30 -1.21
C LEU A 2 -3.14 6.73 0.03
N GLY A 3 -2.43 7.87 -0.03
CA GLY A 3 -1.63 8.36 1.09
C GLY A 3 -2.44 8.50 2.38
N ASP A 4 -3.65 9.08 2.30
CA ASP A 4 -4.54 9.24 3.47
C ASP A 4 -5.06 7.90 4.00
N LEU A 5 -5.25 6.91 3.13
CA LEU A 5 -5.60 5.55 3.56
C LEU A 5 -4.46 4.96 4.40
N LEU A 6 -3.22 5.08 3.91
CA LEU A 6 -2.02 4.57 4.57
C LEU A 6 -1.78 5.26 5.91
N VAL A 7 -1.85 6.60 5.96
CA VAL A 7 -1.70 7.39 7.19
C VAL A 7 -2.73 6.95 8.24
N ARG A 8 -4.02 6.89 7.86
CA ARG A 8 -5.09 6.49 8.80
C ARG A 8 -4.86 5.08 9.32
N GLN A 9 -4.44 4.15 8.48
CA GLN A 9 -4.19 2.78 8.90
C GLN A 9 -2.97 2.68 9.83
N ARG A 10 -1.86 3.34 9.51
CA ARG A 10 -0.68 3.39 10.39
C ARG A 10 -1.03 3.92 11.77
N LEU A 11 -1.83 4.98 11.84
CA LEU A 11 -2.28 5.57 13.12
C LEU A 11 -3.19 4.61 13.89
N LYS A 12 -4.10 3.90 13.22
CA LYS A 12 -4.93 2.85 13.86
C LYS A 12 -4.09 1.72 14.45
N LEU A 13 -2.98 1.37 13.81
CA LEU A 13 -2.03 0.37 14.30
C LEU A 13 -1.11 0.90 15.42
N GLY A 14 -1.12 2.20 15.70
CA GLY A 14 -0.23 2.84 16.69
C GLY A 14 1.25 2.84 16.28
N LEU A 15 1.55 2.85 14.98
CA LEU A 15 2.92 2.68 14.46
C LEU A 15 3.53 4.00 13.96
N SER A 16 4.84 4.13 14.10
CA SER A 16 5.64 5.14 13.41
C SER A 16 5.89 4.76 11.95
N GLN A 17 6.25 5.73 11.10
CA GLN A 17 6.62 5.45 9.70
C GLN A 17 7.83 4.51 9.60
N ASP A 18 8.74 4.59 10.56
CA ASP A 18 9.93 3.75 10.66
C ASP A 18 9.57 2.28 11.01
N GLN A 19 8.61 2.07 11.91
CA GLN A 19 8.07 0.74 12.19
C GLN A 19 7.34 0.13 10.98
N ILE A 20 6.58 0.93 10.23
CA ILE A 20 5.99 0.50 8.96
C ILE A 20 7.08 0.11 7.96
N GLY A 21 8.15 0.92 7.85
CA GLY A 21 9.28 0.64 6.96
C GLY A 21 9.90 -0.72 7.25
N ARG A 22 10.17 -1.02 8.54
CA ARG A 22 10.65 -2.33 8.96
C ARG A 22 9.68 -3.46 8.59
N ARG A 23 8.38 -3.33 8.84
CA ARG A 23 7.38 -4.35 8.49
C ARG A 23 7.31 -4.61 6.98
N ALA A 24 7.34 -3.55 6.18
CA ALA A 24 7.25 -3.62 4.73
C ALA A 24 8.58 -3.94 4.02
N GLY A 25 9.71 -4.01 4.75
CA GLY A 25 11.04 -4.17 4.17
C GLY A 25 11.44 -2.99 3.26
N VAL A 26 11.18 -1.76 3.71
CA VAL A 26 11.54 -0.50 3.01
C VAL A 26 12.07 0.55 3.98
N THR A 27 12.66 1.61 3.44
CA THR A 27 13.15 2.73 4.26
C THR A 27 11.99 3.60 4.79
N PRO A 28 12.15 4.30 5.92
CA PRO A 28 11.17 5.27 6.40
C PRO A 28 10.89 6.39 5.37
N SER A 29 11.89 6.77 4.57
CA SER A 29 11.74 7.74 3.49
C SER A 29 10.81 7.25 2.37
N THR A 30 10.82 5.94 2.08
CA THR A 30 9.87 5.31 1.16
C THR A 30 8.45 5.40 1.70
N VAL A 31 8.26 5.12 2.99
CA VAL A 31 6.96 5.24 3.68
C VAL A 31 6.44 6.68 3.64
N SER A 32 7.29 7.66 3.96
CA SER A 32 6.95 9.08 3.87
C SER A 32 6.45 9.50 2.49
N ARG A 33 7.09 9.00 1.42
CA ARG A 33 6.65 9.26 0.03
C ARG A 33 5.30 8.64 -0.28
N TRP A 34 5.06 7.40 0.15
CA TRP A 34 3.77 6.74 0.00
C TRP A 34 2.64 7.51 0.70
N GLU A 35 2.85 7.88 1.96
CA GLU A 35 1.87 8.62 2.77
C GLU A 35 1.61 10.03 2.24
N SER A 36 2.60 10.64 1.59
CA SER A 36 2.47 11.98 1.00
C SER A 36 1.90 11.98 -0.43
N ASN A 37 1.45 10.83 -0.95
CA ASN A 37 1.07 10.64 -2.37
C ASN A 37 2.17 11.03 -3.38
N LYS A 38 3.44 11.12 -2.96
CA LYS A 38 4.59 11.47 -3.82
C LYS A 38 5.16 10.23 -4.49
N ILE A 39 4.30 9.51 -5.19
CA ILE A 39 4.65 8.28 -5.91
C ILE A 39 4.90 8.67 -7.36
N SER A 40 6.16 8.59 -7.78
CA SER A 40 6.55 8.94 -9.15
C SER A 40 6.29 7.75 -10.08
N GLY A 41 5.21 7.82 -10.85
CA GLY A 41 4.87 6.84 -11.89
C GLY A 41 3.94 5.71 -11.46
N PRO A 42 3.67 4.75 -12.37
CA PRO A 42 2.78 3.63 -12.11
C PRO A 42 3.29 2.76 -10.95
N LEU A 43 2.38 2.37 -10.06
CA LEU A 43 2.72 1.44 -8.99
C LEU A 43 2.91 0.02 -9.53
N SER A 44 3.95 -0.64 -9.04
CA SER A 44 4.23 -2.05 -9.30
C SER A 44 3.57 -2.95 -8.26
N ILE A 45 3.22 -4.18 -8.65
CA ILE A 45 2.66 -5.18 -7.73
C ILE A 45 3.57 -5.46 -6.52
N PRO A 46 4.91 -5.58 -6.65
CA PRO A 46 5.79 -5.69 -5.49
C PRO A 46 5.65 -4.54 -4.51
N THR A 47 5.44 -3.30 -5.00
CA THR A 47 5.22 -2.14 -4.12
C THR A 47 3.90 -2.24 -3.37
N ILE A 48 2.83 -2.64 -4.07
CA ILE A 48 1.51 -2.86 -3.48
C ILE A 48 1.55 -3.98 -2.44
N HIS A 49 2.29 -5.06 -2.71
CA HIS A 49 2.50 -6.15 -1.75
C HIS A 49 3.22 -5.65 -0.49
N LYS A 50 4.29 -4.86 -0.64
CA LYS A 50 4.98 -4.26 0.52
C LYS A 50 4.07 -3.33 1.33
N MET A 51 3.24 -2.52 0.66
CA MET A 51 2.23 -1.71 1.34
C MET A 51 1.22 -2.60 2.08
N SER A 52 0.78 -3.69 1.45
CA SER A 52 -0.18 -4.62 2.05
C SER A 52 0.35 -5.23 3.34
N ILE A 53 1.60 -5.74 3.34
CA ILE A 53 2.27 -6.26 4.52
C ILE A 53 2.47 -5.18 5.58
N GLY A 54 3.00 -4.01 5.19
CA GLY A 54 3.38 -2.96 6.14
C GLY A 54 2.21 -2.42 6.94
N TYR A 55 1.08 -2.20 6.27
CA TYR A 55 -0.10 -1.55 6.83
C TYR A 55 -1.22 -2.52 7.20
N ASP A 56 -1.04 -3.82 6.97
CA ASP A 56 -2.08 -4.84 7.18
C ASP A 56 -3.39 -4.47 6.44
N ILE A 57 -3.24 -4.18 5.15
CA ILE A 57 -4.34 -3.82 4.24
C ILE A 57 -4.35 -4.80 3.07
N PRO A 58 -5.49 -5.38 2.68
CA PRO A 58 -5.57 -6.21 1.48
C PRO A 58 -5.10 -5.45 0.23
N LYS A 59 -4.35 -6.12 -0.67
CA LYS A 59 -3.86 -5.53 -1.94
C LYS A 59 -5.00 -4.90 -2.74
N GLN A 60 -6.17 -5.54 -2.78
CA GLN A 60 -7.36 -5.02 -3.46
C GLN A 60 -7.83 -3.67 -2.90
N THR A 61 -7.79 -3.46 -1.58
CA THR A 61 -8.17 -2.19 -0.96
C THR A 61 -7.20 -1.08 -1.36
N ILE A 62 -5.90 -1.37 -1.43
CA ILE A 62 -4.87 -0.44 -1.92
C ILE A 62 -5.16 -0.08 -3.38
N ILE A 63 -5.37 -1.07 -4.25
CA ILE A 63 -5.63 -0.87 -5.70
C ILE A 63 -6.91 -0.05 -5.93
N LYS A 64 -7.98 -0.30 -5.15
CA LYS A 64 -9.24 0.46 -5.21
C LYS A 64 -9.10 1.90 -4.73
N SER A 65 -8.06 2.24 -3.97
CA SER A 65 -7.79 3.61 -3.52
C SER A 65 -6.96 4.44 -4.48
N LEU A 66 -6.40 3.81 -5.53
CA LEU A 66 -5.65 4.48 -6.59
C LEU A 66 -6.57 5.21 -7.59
N PRO A 67 -6.10 6.30 -8.21
CA PRO A 67 -6.75 6.89 -9.39
C PRO A 67 -6.95 5.84 -10.49
N GLN A 68 -8.02 5.96 -11.27
CA GLN A 68 -8.39 4.97 -12.28
C GLN A 68 -7.25 4.72 -13.29
N GLU A 69 -6.58 5.79 -13.75
CA GLU A 69 -5.44 5.71 -14.67
C GLU A 69 -4.28 4.85 -14.13
N GLN A 70 -4.09 4.78 -12.82
CA GLN A 70 -3.05 3.97 -12.17
C GLN A 70 -3.54 2.56 -11.83
N ARG A 71 -4.84 2.29 -11.95
CA ARG A 71 -5.47 1.01 -11.63
C ARG A 71 -5.60 0.10 -12.84
N ASP A 72 -5.80 0.65 -14.03
CA ASP A 72 -6.21 -0.11 -15.21
C ASP A 72 -5.25 -1.27 -15.53
N HIS A 73 -3.93 -1.07 -15.40
CA HIS A 73 -2.93 -2.13 -15.61
C HIS A 73 -2.85 -3.16 -14.47
N LEU A 74 -3.48 -2.87 -13.33
CA LEU A 74 -3.49 -3.69 -12.12
C LEU A 74 -4.75 -4.55 -11.97
N LEU A 75 -5.79 -4.33 -12.79
CA LEU A 75 -7.06 -5.04 -12.72
C LEU A 75 -6.91 -6.56 -12.80
N LYS A 76 -5.94 -7.04 -13.59
CA LYS A 76 -5.61 -8.47 -13.73
C LYS A 76 -5.08 -9.13 -12.45
N TYR A 77 -4.71 -8.33 -11.43
CA TYR A 77 -4.24 -8.81 -10.13
C TYR A 77 -5.31 -8.66 -9.02
N LEU A 78 -6.54 -8.26 -9.37
CA LEU A 78 -7.66 -8.17 -8.44
C LEU A 78 -8.41 -9.49 -8.26
N THR A 79 -8.10 -10.51 -9.06
CA THR A 79 -8.80 -11.81 -9.09
C THR A 79 -8.12 -12.90 -8.26
N ASP A 80 -6.88 -12.72 -7.82
CA ASP A 80 -6.04 -13.84 -7.35
C ASP A 80 -5.94 -13.98 -5.81
N ASP A 81 -6.46 -13.05 -5.01
CA ASP A 81 -6.33 -13.08 -3.54
C ASP A 81 -7.60 -13.55 -2.80
N THR A 82 -8.19 -14.68 -3.19
CA THR A 82 -9.27 -15.32 -2.39
C THR A 82 -8.75 -16.49 -1.53
N THR A 83 -7.44 -16.58 -1.29
CA THR A 83 -6.87 -17.63 -0.41
C THR A 83 -5.65 -17.11 0.34
N ALA A 84 -5.85 -16.59 1.55
CA ALA A 84 -4.94 -16.72 2.71
C ALA A 84 -5.34 -15.71 3.79
N ASN A 85 -6.46 -15.95 4.46
CA ASN A 85 -6.62 -15.51 5.86
C ASN A 85 -7.58 -16.47 6.57
N THR A 86 -7.05 -17.64 6.94
CA THR A 86 -7.57 -18.51 7.99
C THR A 86 -6.40 -18.99 8.83
#